data_AF-A0A967GTN7-F1
#
_entry.id   AF-A0A967GTN7-F1
#
_cell.length_a   1.000
_cell.length_b   1.000
_cell.length_c   1.000
_cell.angle_alpha   90.00
_cell.angle_beta   90.00
_cell.angle_gamma   90.00
#
_symmetry.space_group_name_H-M   'P 1'
#
loop_
_entity.id
_entity.type
_entity.pdbx_description
1 polymer ?
#
loop_
_entity_poly.entity_id
_entity_poly.type
_entity_poly.pdbx_seq_one_letter_code
_entity_poly.pdbx_strand_id
1 'polypeptide(L)'
;VRHTRVPSIGQWGLARDDGGRFLFSKNWNPAIGLFVPPGYLGAVHQDLRASMTGAARPGGDYQSVWPAMVTPDLQEGPGAARQGDGTLSRFTSACGQTFFRGDRLGEGVTGDYFLCEPVGRLVRRSKVDYLDTGHLELANLHEHDIGEFITSTDGNFRPVNCHTGPDGCLYLVDMYHGIIQERSYLT
;
A
#
# COMPACT_ATOMS: atom_id res chain seq x y z
N VAL A 1 -5.78 30.85 12.25
CA VAL A 1 -5.86 29.66 11.37
C VAL A 1 -7.06 28.83 11.80
N ARG A 2 -8.05 28.59 10.93
CA ARG A 2 -9.24 27.78 11.29
C ARG A 2 -8.87 26.30 11.12
N HIS A 3 -8.84 25.54 12.20
CA HIS A 3 -8.62 24.09 12.14
C HIS A 3 -9.95 23.44 11.75
N THR A 4 -10.05 22.94 10.53
CA THR A 4 -11.25 22.23 10.05
C THR A 4 -11.05 20.74 10.25
N ARG A 5 -12.05 20.05 10.83
CA ARG A 5 -12.04 18.61 11.00
C ARG A 5 -12.07 17.92 9.63
N VAL A 6 -11.04 17.13 9.31
CA VAL A 6 -11.00 16.29 8.11
C VAL A 6 -11.40 14.87 8.50
N PRO A 7 -12.17 14.14 7.66
CA PRO A 7 -12.49 12.75 7.93
C PRO A 7 -11.23 11.86 8.05
N SER A 8 -11.29 10.85 8.92
CA SER A 8 -10.25 9.83 9.01
C SER A 8 -10.43 8.81 7.88
N ILE A 9 -9.57 8.88 6.88
CA ILE A 9 -9.70 8.11 5.63
C ILE A 9 -8.68 6.98 5.54
N GLY A 10 -7.45 7.20 6.02
CA GLY A 10 -6.35 6.23 6.08
C GLY A 10 -5.79 6.10 7.49
N GLN A 11 -4.83 5.20 7.68
CA GLN A 11 -4.09 5.05 8.94
C GLN A 11 -2.64 5.54 8.79
N TRP A 12 -1.97 5.19 7.69
CA TRP A 12 -0.58 5.55 7.45
C TRP A 12 -0.35 5.94 5.99
N GLY A 13 0.57 6.87 5.77
CA GLY A 13 0.99 7.31 4.44
C GLY A 13 -0.06 8.11 3.66
N LEU A 14 0.44 8.87 2.68
CA LEU A 14 -0.36 9.60 1.71
C LEU A 14 0.44 9.69 0.40
N ALA A 15 -0.08 9.06 -0.65
CA ALA A 15 0.44 9.25 -2.00
C ALA A 15 -0.47 10.22 -2.76
N ARG A 16 0.14 10.99 -3.66
CA ARG A 16 -0.57 11.85 -4.62
C ARG A 16 -0.01 11.57 -6.00
N ASP A 17 -0.86 11.37 -7.00
CA ASP A 17 -0.45 11.23 -8.40
C ASP A 17 -0.28 12.62 -9.06
N ASP A 18 0.15 12.68 -10.32
CA ASP A 18 0.35 13.95 -11.03
C ASP A 18 -0.98 14.64 -11.40
N GLY A 19 -2.08 13.88 -11.47
CA GLY A 19 -3.43 14.41 -11.59
C GLY A 19 -3.99 15.02 -10.30
N GLY A 20 -3.28 14.89 -9.18
CA GLY A 20 -3.70 15.40 -7.88
C GLY A 20 -4.65 14.50 -7.09
N ARG A 21 -4.84 13.25 -7.51
CA ARG A 21 -5.61 12.23 -6.78
C ARG A 21 -4.79 11.74 -5.60
N PHE A 22 -5.46 11.59 -4.46
CA PHE A 22 -4.85 11.06 -3.25
C PHE A 22 -5.16 9.57 -3.08
N LEU A 23 -4.14 8.79 -2.73
CA LEU A 23 -4.27 7.42 -2.24
C LEU A 23 -3.80 7.33 -0.79
N PHE A 24 -4.69 6.80 0.05
CA PHE A 24 -4.42 6.47 1.44
C PHE A 24 -4.28 4.95 1.56
N SER A 25 -3.67 4.46 2.64
CA SER A 25 -3.71 3.05 2.98
C SER A 25 -4.21 2.83 4.41
N LYS A 26 -4.61 1.59 4.67
CA LYS A 26 -4.86 1.03 6.00
C LYS A 26 -4.33 -0.38 5.99
N ASN A 27 -3.95 -0.92 7.15
CA ASN A 27 -3.52 -2.30 7.36
C ASN A 27 -3.87 -3.29 6.21
N TRP A 28 -5.15 -3.67 6.09
CA TRP A 28 -5.68 -4.63 5.11
C TRP A 28 -6.08 -4.01 3.76
N ASN A 29 -6.07 -2.68 3.65
CA ASN A 29 -6.46 -1.96 2.44
C ASN A 29 -5.25 -1.21 1.82
N PRO A 30 -4.66 -1.76 0.75
CA PRO A 30 -3.47 -1.20 0.12
C PRO A 30 -3.69 0.14 -0.58
N ALA A 31 -4.94 0.50 -0.90
CA ALA A 31 -5.26 1.78 -1.54
C ALA A 31 -6.72 2.18 -1.34
N ILE A 32 -6.92 3.37 -0.79
CA ILE A 32 -8.20 4.05 -0.67
C ILE A 32 -8.08 5.34 -1.44
N GLY A 33 -8.76 5.40 -2.60
CA GLY A 33 -8.78 6.58 -3.46
C GLY A 33 -10.01 7.43 -3.24
N LEU A 34 -9.86 8.74 -3.38
CA LEU A 34 -10.97 9.68 -3.30
C LEU A 34 -11.32 10.25 -4.67
N PHE A 35 -12.61 10.30 -4.99
CA PHE A 35 -13.09 11.03 -6.17
C PHE A 35 -12.99 12.54 -6.03
N VAL A 36 -13.05 13.05 -4.79
CA VAL A 36 -12.96 14.47 -4.50
C VAL A 36 -11.98 14.73 -3.35
N PRO A 37 -11.39 15.93 -3.26
CA PRO A 37 -10.49 16.25 -2.17
C PRO A 37 -11.14 16.09 -0.78
N PRO A 38 -10.39 15.62 0.25
CA PRO A 38 -10.92 15.33 1.59
C PRO A 38 -11.66 16.51 2.26
N GLY A 39 -11.27 17.75 1.96
CA GLY A 39 -11.89 18.95 2.51
C GLY A 39 -13.38 19.08 2.16
N TYR A 40 -13.82 18.50 1.05
CA TYR A 40 -15.23 18.52 0.65
C TYR A 40 -16.06 17.43 1.37
N LEU A 41 -15.43 16.40 1.95
CA LEU A 41 -16.13 15.29 2.60
C LEU A 41 -16.74 15.65 3.97
N GLY A 42 -16.27 16.74 4.59
CA GLY A 42 -16.77 17.21 5.88
C GLY A 42 -18.24 17.66 5.83
N ALA A 43 -18.70 18.15 4.68
CA ALA A 43 -20.07 18.61 4.45
C ALA A 43 -21.02 17.51 3.95
N VAL A 44 -20.51 16.32 3.67
CA VAL A 44 -21.25 15.23 3.03
C VAL A 44 -21.82 14.27 4.08
N HIS A 45 -23.08 13.86 3.88
CA HIS A 45 -23.76 12.85 4.69
C HIS A 45 -22.96 11.54 4.75
N GLN A 46 -22.97 10.87 5.90
CA GLN A 46 -22.10 9.71 6.16
C GLN A 46 -22.29 8.59 5.12
N ASP A 47 -23.50 8.39 4.63
CA ASP A 47 -23.85 7.34 3.65
C ASP A 47 -23.21 7.56 2.27
N LEU A 48 -22.95 8.81 1.90
CA LEU A 48 -22.31 9.15 0.62
C LEU A 48 -20.79 9.04 0.67
N ARG A 49 -20.19 8.98 1.87
CA ARG A 49 -18.72 8.91 2.03
C ARG A 49 -18.14 7.64 1.43
N ALA A 50 -18.80 6.51 1.59
CA ALA A 50 -18.36 5.24 1.01
C ALA A 50 -18.27 5.30 -0.53
N SER A 51 -19.25 5.95 -1.18
CA SER A 51 -19.25 6.14 -2.63
C SER A 51 -18.14 7.09 -3.10
N MET A 52 -17.68 7.99 -2.24
CA MET A 52 -16.66 8.98 -2.56
C MET A 52 -15.22 8.52 -2.25
N THR A 53 -15.06 7.46 -1.46
CA THR A 53 -13.77 6.87 -1.04
C THR A 53 -13.40 5.58 -1.80
N GLY A 54 -14.16 5.23 -2.84
CA GLY A 54 -13.97 4.02 -3.65
C GLY A 54 -13.28 4.25 -4.99
N ALA A 55 -12.51 5.33 -5.14
CA ALA A 55 -11.93 5.67 -6.44
C ALA A 55 -10.79 4.73 -6.85
N ALA A 56 -10.13 4.09 -5.88
CA ALA A 56 -9.16 3.02 -6.14
C ALA A 56 -9.88 1.67 -6.18
N ARG A 57 -9.63 0.87 -7.21
CA ARG A 57 -10.18 -0.48 -7.37
C ARG A 57 -9.07 -1.50 -7.61
N PRO A 58 -9.25 -2.75 -7.14
CA PRO A 58 -8.32 -3.82 -7.44
C PRO A 58 -8.49 -4.29 -8.89
N GLY A 59 -7.38 -4.45 -9.60
CA GLY A 59 -7.30 -5.27 -10.81
C GLY A 59 -6.90 -6.69 -10.41
N GLY A 60 -7.70 -7.70 -10.77
CA GLY A 60 -7.46 -9.09 -10.36
C GLY A 60 -7.52 -9.30 -8.84
N ASP A 61 -6.74 -10.25 -8.32
CA ASP A 61 -6.63 -10.54 -6.88
C ASP A 61 -5.55 -9.66 -6.20
N TYR A 62 -5.78 -8.34 -6.24
CA TYR A 62 -4.80 -7.38 -5.73
C TYR A 62 -4.56 -7.47 -4.21
N GLN A 63 -5.40 -8.19 -3.47
CA GLN A 63 -5.27 -8.33 -2.01
C GLN A 63 -4.21 -9.37 -1.61
N SER A 64 -4.00 -10.39 -2.44
CA SER A 64 -3.02 -11.43 -2.19
C SER A 64 -1.60 -10.87 -2.21
N VAL A 65 -0.72 -11.41 -1.37
CA VAL A 65 0.72 -11.06 -1.30
C VAL A 65 1.63 -12.28 -1.38
N TRP A 66 2.85 -12.10 -1.86
CA TRP A 66 3.75 -13.19 -2.24
C TRP A 66 5.15 -13.02 -1.64
N PRO A 67 5.32 -13.12 -0.30
CA PRO A 67 6.61 -12.95 0.34
C PRO A 67 7.54 -14.14 0.07
N ALA A 68 8.85 -13.93 0.17
CA ALA A 68 9.86 -14.97 -0.09
C ALA A 68 10.08 -15.95 1.08
N MET A 69 9.50 -15.68 2.26
CA MET A 69 9.71 -16.49 3.44
C MET A 69 8.42 -16.80 4.20
N VAL A 70 8.43 -17.94 4.89
CA VAL A 70 7.45 -18.27 5.93
C VAL A 70 7.40 -17.10 6.91
N THR A 71 6.20 -16.66 7.24
CA THR A 71 5.97 -15.49 8.10
C THR A 71 5.55 -15.99 9.48
N PRO A 72 6.47 -16.15 10.45
CA PRO A 72 6.14 -16.75 11.75
C PRO A 72 5.37 -15.79 12.68
N ASP A 73 5.48 -14.49 12.43
CA ASP A 73 5.06 -13.39 13.29
C ASP A 73 3.85 -12.64 12.68
N LEU A 74 2.84 -13.40 12.26
CA LEU A 74 1.66 -12.85 11.61
C LEU A 74 0.86 -11.97 12.57
N GLN A 75 0.63 -10.71 12.17
CA GLN A 75 -0.15 -9.71 12.92
C GLN A 75 -1.54 -10.21 13.32
N GLU A 76 -2.20 -10.98 12.44
CA GLU A 76 -3.55 -11.54 12.62
C GLU A 76 -3.53 -13.01 13.10
N GLY A 77 -2.36 -13.51 13.48
CA GLY A 77 -2.17 -14.91 13.83
C GLY A 77 -2.25 -15.87 12.62
N PRO A 78 -2.40 -17.18 12.86
CA PRO A 78 -2.32 -18.22 11.82
C PRO A 78 -3.32 -18.06 10.66
N GLY A 79 -4.43 -17.33 10.87
CA GLY A 79 -5.44 -17.07 9.83
C GLY A 79 -4.98 -16.12 8.71
N ALA A 80 -3.85 -15.43 8.89
CA ALA A 80 -3.21 -14.65 7.84
C ALA A 80 -2.21 -15.48 7.01
N ALA A 81 -1.85 -16.68 7.45
CA ALA A 81 -0.95 -17.58 6.74
C ALA A 81 -1.62 -18.16 5.49
N ARG A 82 -0.84 -18.30 4.43
CA ARG A 82 -1.18 -19.07 3.25
C ARG A 82 -1.15 -20.55 3.62
N GLN A 83 -2.22 -21.25 3.24
CA GLN A 83 -2.29 -22.69 3.44
C GLN A 83 -1.21 -23.39 2.60
N GLY A 84 -0.45 -24.30 3.21
CA GLY A 84 0.58 -25.09 2.56
C GLY A 84 2.00 -24.66 2.92
N ASP A 85 2.33 -23.37 2.75
CA ASP A 85 3.71 -22.88 2.93
C ASP A 85 3.90 -21.94 4.14
N GLY A 86 2.83 -21.44 4.76
CA GLY A 86 2.93 -20.55 5.93
C GLY A 86 3.45 -19.14 5.61
N THR A 87 3.55 -18.77 4.34
CA THR A 87 3.82 -17.40 3.91
C THR A 87 2.64 -16.49 4.23
N LEU A 88 2.84 -15.17 4.27
CA LEU A 88 1.72 -14.24 4.40
C LEU A 88 0.80 -14.32 3.17
N SER A 89 -0.52 -14.40 3.39
CA SER A 89 -1.48 -14.61 2.29
C SER A 89 -2.04 -13.33 1.66
N ARG A 90 -2.20 -12.27 2.46
CA ARG A 90 -2.81 -10.97 2.07
C ARG A 90 -2.13 -9.81 2.81
N PHE A 91 -2.38 -8.58 2.37
CA PHE A 91 -1.94 -7.39 3.11
C PHE A 91 -2.44 -7.38 4.55
N THR A 92 -1.55 -7.10 5.49
CA THR A 92 -1.88 -6.96 6.92
C THR A 92 -1.40 -5.65 7.53
N SER A 93 -0.44 -5.01 6.86
CA SER A 93 0.26 -3.82 7.33
C SER A 93 0.61 -2.87 6.19
N ALA A 94 -0.25 -2.79 5.16
CA ALA A 94 -0.06 -1.92 4.01
C ALA A 94 0.22 -0.46 4.41
N CYS A 95 1.39 0.05 4.04
CA CYS A 95 1.85 1.37 4.44
C CYS A 95 2.84 1.98 3.45
N GLY A 96 3.13 3.27 3.63
CA GLY A 96 4.37 3.86 3.11
C GLY A 96 4.36 4.07 1.60
N GLN A 97 3.21 4.40 1.03
CA GLN A 97 2.99 4.41 -0.41
C GLN A 97 3.52 5.64 -1.15
N THR A 98 3.85 5.47 -2.43
CA THR A 98 4.20 6.57 -3.34
C THR A 98 3.81 6.26 -4.79
N PHE A 99 3.59 7.30 -5.59
CA PHE A 99 3.62 7.17 -7.05
C PHE A 99 5.04 7.51 -7.51
N PHE A 100 5.69 6.59 -8.21
CA PHE A 100 7.06 6.79 -8.64
C PHE A 100 7.14 7.86 -9.74
N ARG A 101 8.02 8.83 -9.54
CA ARG A 101 8.20 9.98 -10.45
C ARG A 101 9.60 10.09 -11.02
N GLY A 102 10.44 9.10 -10.74
CA GLY A 102 11.82 9.08 -11.18
C GLY A 102 11.99 8.45 -12.55
N ASP A 103 13.25 8.38 -12.97
CA ASP A 103 13.68 7.85 -14.26
C ASP A 103 14.75 6.74 -14.11
N ARG A 104 15.17 6.40 -12.88
CA ARG A 104 16.28 5.45 -12.64
C ARG A 104 15.88 3.98 -12.50
N LEU A 105 14.58 3.68 -12.50
CA LEU A 105 14.08 2.30 -12.45
C LEU A 105 13.82 1.69 -13.85
N GLY A 106 14.10 2.44 -14.91
CA GLY A 106 13.86 2.02 -16.29
C GLY A 106 12.57 2.59 -16.88
N GLU A 107 12.35 2.30 -18.15
CA GLU A 107 11.18 2.79 -18.89
C GLU A 107 9.88 2.14 -18.39
N GLY A 108 8.79 2.91 -18.41
CA GLY A 108 7.45 2.42 -18.06
C GLY A 108 7.19 2.25 -16.56
N VAL A 109 8.12 2.63 -15.68
CA VAL A 109 7.93 2.63 -14.21
C VAL A 109 7.33 3.92 -13.69
N THR A 110 7.61 5.05 -14.35
CA THR A 110 7.07 6.36 -13.95
C THR A 110 5.53 6.33 -13.94
N GLY A 111 4.94 6.78 -12.85
CA GLY A 111 3.49 6.74 -12.60
C GLY A 111 3.01 5.48 -11.88
N ASP A 112 3.83 4.43 -11.78
CA ASP A 112 3.46 3.23 -11.03
C ASP A 112 3.37 3.50 -9.53
N TYR A 113 2.50 2.75 -8.86
CA TYR A 113 2.27 2.85 -7.43
C TYR A 113 3.14 1.85 -6.67
N PHE A 114 3.84 2.32 -5.64
CA PHE A 114 4.63 1.49 -4.74
C PHE A 114 4.04 1.53 -3.34
N LEU A 115 4.08 0.39 -2.65
CA LEU A 115 3.49 0.20 -1.34
C LEU A 115 4.31 -0.81 -0.53
N CYS A 116 4.54 -0.54 0.75
CA CYS A 116 5.25 -1.45 1.64
C CYS A 116 4.29 -2.39 2.38
N GLU A 117 4.76 -3.62 2.62
CA GLU A 117 4.17 -4.57 3.57
C GLU A 117 5.31 -5.11 4.48
N PRO A 118 5.47 -4.53 5.69
CA PRO A 118 6.53 -4.94 6.60
C PRO A 118 6.32 -6.29 7.32
N VAL A 119 5.11 -6.79 7.53
CA VAL A 119 4.88 -8.17 8.04
C VAL A 119 5.38 -9.21 7.03
N GLY A 120 5.07 -9.03 5.75
CA GLY A 120 5.49 -9.86 4.63
C GLY A 120 6.90 -9.57 4.14
N ARG A 121 7.62 -8.59 4.70
CA ARG A 121 8.99 -8.20 4.27
C ARG A 121 9.06 -7.89 2.77
N LEU A 122 8.08 -7.16 2.25
CA LEU A 122 7.95 -6.93 0.82
C LEU A 122 7.60 -5.48 0.48
N VAL A 123 7.92 -5.12 -0.76
CA VAL A 123 7.41 -3.91 -1.41
C VAL A 123 6.69 -4.33 -2.67
N ARG A 124 5.46 -3.87 -2.81
CA ARG A 124 4.67 -4.04 -4.02
C ARG A 124 4.93 -2.88 -4.98
N ARG A 125 5.03 -3.21 -6.27
CA ARG A 125 4.88 -2.30 -7.40
C ARG A 125 3.58 -2.62 -8.11
N SER A 126 2.84 -1.60 -8.52
CA SER A 126 1.54 -1.79 -9.15
C SER A 126 1.37 -0.88 -10.34
N LYS A 127 0.82 -1.48 -11.41
CA LYS A 127 0.37 -0.69 -12.54
C LYS A 127 -0.82 0.13 -12.12
N VAL A 128 -0.86 1.35 -12.63
CA VAL A 128 -1.93 2.31 -12.38
C VAL A 128 -2.63 2.55 -13.71
N ASP A 129 -3.86 2.08 -13.83
CA ASP A 129 -4.71 2.30 -15.00
C ASP A 129 -5.85 3.25 -14.66
N TYR A 130 -6.03 4.28 -15.49
CA TYR A 130 -7.09 5.27 -15.33
C TYR A 130 -8.27 4.88 -16.22
N LEU A 131 -9.38 4.50 -15.61
CA LEU A 131 -10.56 4.02 -16.31
C LEU A 131 -11.47 5.19 -16.71
N ASP A 132 -12.22 5.05 -17.81
CA ASP A 132 -13.19 6.05 -18.27
C ASP A 132 -14.30 6.36 -17.24
N THR A 133 -14.51 5.44 -16.30
CA THR A 133 -15.44 5.60 -15.17
C THR A 133 -14.92 6.57 -14.09
N GLY A 134 -13.70 7.10 -14.25
CA GLY A 134 -13.01 7.97 -13.29
C GLY A 134 -12.30 7.22 -12.16
N HIS A 135 -12.35 5.88 -12.16
CA HIS A 135 -11.63 5.05 -11.21
C HIS A 135 -10.15 4.92 -11.59
N LEU A 136 -9.34 4.64 -10.59
CA LEU A 136 -7.97 4.21 -10.72
C LEU A 136 -7.93 2.72 -10.37
N GLU A 137 -7.48 1.89 -11.31
CA GLU A 137 -7.28 0.47 -11.10
C GLU A 137 -5.81 0.19 -10.76
N LEU A 138 -5.59 -0.65 -9.75
CA LEU A 138 -4.27 -1.09 -9.32
C LEU A 138 -4.11 -2.59 -9.56
N ALA A 139 -3.11 -2.97 -10.34
CA ALA A 139 -2.79 -4.37 -10.61
C ALA A 139 -1.35 -4.70 -10.17
N ASN A 140 -1.14 -5.87 -9.57
CA ASN A 140 0.21 -6.33 -9.23
C ASN A 140 0.93 -6.77 -10.51
N LEU A 141 1.96 -6.02 -10.91
CA LEU A 141 2.71 -6.30 -12.14
C LEU A 141 3.56 -7.58 -12.06
N HIS A 142 3.92 -8.02 -10.87
CA HIS A 142 4.87 -9.11 -10.66
C HIS A 142 4.22 -10.42 -10.24
N GLU A 143 2.89 -10.45 -10.10
CA GLU A 143 2.15 -11.60 -9.56
C GLU A 143 2.49 -12.92 -10.25
N HIS A 144 2.66 -12.91 -11.57
CA HIS A 144 2.92 -14.13 -12.35
C HIS A 144 4.39 -14.53 -12.47
N ASP A 145 5.34 -13.65 -12.12
CA ASP A 145 6.77 -13.86 -12.35
C ASP A 145 7.53 -14.11 -11.05
N ILE A 146 7.69 -13.06 -10.24
CA ILE A 146 8.49 -13.07 -9.00
C ILE A 146 7.65 -12.76 -7.75
N GLY A 147 6.33 -12.59 -7.91
CA GLY A 147 5.36 -12.32 -6.85
C GLY A 147 5.27 -10.84 -6.47
N GLU A 148 6.38 -10.23 -6.05
CA GLU A 148 6.47 -8.82 -5.61
C GLU A 148 7.70 -8.11 -6.18
N PHE A 149 7.73 -6.78 -6.09
CA PHE A 149 8.86 -5.99 -6.57
C PHE A 149 10.13 -6.21 -5.73
N ILE A 150 10.00 -6.20 -4.41
CA ILE A 150 11.06 -6.59 -3.47
C ILE A 150 10.46 -7.56 -2.46
N THR A 151 11.19 -8.62 -2.18
CA THR A 151 10.94 -9.54 -1.06
C THR A 151 12.25 -9.81 -0.34
N SER A 152 12.19 -10.14 0.95
CA SER A 152 13.36 -10.51 1.73
C SER A 152 13.12 -11.80 2.51
N THR A 153 14.20 -12.57 2.67
CA THR A 153 14.28 -13.71 3.59
C THR A 153 14.87 -13.32 4.94
N ASP A 154 15.31 -12.06 5.10
CA ASP A 154 15.70 -11.52 6.40
C ASP A 154 14.44 -11.16 7.19
N GLY A 155 14.24 -11.85 8.32
CA GLY A 155 13.10 -11.66 9.20
C GLY A 155 12.97 -10.23 9.77
N ASN A 156 14.06 -9.46 9.76
CA ASN A 156 14.12 -8.09 10.26
C ASN A 156 13.84 -7.03 9.18
N PHE A 157 13.80 -7.38 7.88
CA PHE A 157 13.51 -6.41 6.83
C PHE A 157 12.04 -5.95 6.92
N ARG A 158 11.82 -4.70 7.29
CA ARG A 158 10.50 -4.10 7.56
C ARG A 158 10.38 -2.75 6.83
N PRO A 159 10.11 -2.76 5.51
CA PRO A 159 9.88 -1.54 4.77
C PRO A 159 8.63 -0.82 5.30
N VAL A 160 8.76 0.46 5.62
CA VAL A 160 7.68 1.28 6.22
C VAL A 160 7.32 2.52 5.42
N ASN A 161 8.19 2.90 4.49
CA ASN A 161 7.96 4.05 3.63
C ASN A 161 8.76 3.95 2.34
N CYS A 162 8.20 4.48 1.26
CA CYS A 162 8.90 4.68 0.01
C CYS A 162 8.65 6.07 -0.57
N HIS A 163 9.64 6.62 -1.27
CA HIS A 163 9.49 7.91 -1.95
C HIS A 163 10.45 8.04 -3.14
N THR A 164 10.05 8.81 -4.14
CA THR A 164 10.96 9.22 -5.21
C THR A 164 11.90 10.32 -4.71
N GLY A 165 13.21 10.14 -4.86
CA GLY A 165 14.20 11.16 -4.55
C GLY A 165 14.43 12.15 -5.71
N PRO A 166 15.08 13.29 -5.44
CA PRO A 166 15.34 14.31 -6.44
C PRO A 166 16.31 13.87 -7.54
N ASP A 167 17.06 12.79 -7.31
CA ASP A 167 17.97 12.17 -8.26
C ASP A 167 17.27 11.15 -9.19
N GLY A 168 15.95 10.98 -9.06
CA GLY A 168 15.16 10.06 -9.87
C GLY A 168 15.16 8.61 -9.37
N CYS A 169 15.73 8.33 -8.19
CA CYS A 169 15.73 7.00 -7.58
C CYS A 169 14.50 6.78 -6.69
N LEU A 170 14.13 5.52 -6.45
CA LEU A 170 13.17 5.13 -5.40
C LEU A 170 13.93 4.84 -4.11
N TYR A 171 13.56 5.53 -3.03
CA TYR A 171 14.11 5.34 -1.70
C TYR A 171 13.13 4.54 -0.85
N LEU A 172 13.66 3.60 -0.08
CA LEU A 172 12.92 2.81 0.89
C LEU A 172 13.46 3.08 2.29
N VAL A 173 12.56 3.23 3.26
CA VAL A 173 12.89 3.29 4.67
C VAL A 173 12.55 1.94 5.28
N ASP A 174 13.56 1.31 5.87
CA ASP A 174 13.44 0.08 6.63
C ASP A 174 13.69 0.39 8.11
N MET A 175 12.79 -0.08 9.00
CA MET A 175 12.99 0.03 10.44
C MET A 175 13.99 -1.01 10.98
N TYR A 176 14.30 -2.05 10.20
CA TYR A 176 15.15 -3.19 10.54
C TYR A 176 14.89 -3.76 11.95
N HIS A 177 13.72 -4.39 12.13
CA HIS A 177 13.22 -4.77 13.45
C HIS A 177 12.55 -6.15 13.45
N GLY A 178 12.92 -6.99 14.42
CA GLY A 178 12.38 -8.35 14.56
C GLY A 178 10.92 -8.39 15.02
N ILE A 179 10.51 -7.49 15.92
CA ILE A 179 9.13 -7.43 16.45
C ILE A 179 8.43 -6.21 15.84
N ILE A 180 7.33 -6.45 15.13
CA ILE A 180 6.54 -5.39 14.50
C ILE A 180 5.37 -4.90 15.36
N GLN A 181 4.86 -5.76 16.25
CA GLN A 181 3.77 -5.40 17.17
C GLN A 181 4.29 -4.64 18.39
N GLU A 182 3.49 -3.69 18.87
CA GLU A 182 3.68 -3.19 20.23
C GLU A 182 3.52 -4.35 21.22
N ARG A 183 4.40 -4.41 22.23
CA ARG A 183 4.46 -5.48 23.23
C ARG A 183 3.10 -5.87 23.83
N SER A 184 2.21 -4.91 24.00
CA SER A 184 0.86 -5.06 24.56
C SER A 184 -0.08 -5.94 23.70
N TYR A 185 0.26 -6.15 22.43
CA TYR A 185 -0.56 -6.87 21.44
C TYR A 185 0.10 -8.15 20.90
N LEU A 186 1.21 -8.58 21.51
CA LEU A 186 1.79 -9.90 21.26
C LEU A 186 0.88 -10.96 21.90
N THR A 187 0.29 -11.83 21.09
CA THR A 187 -0.51 -12.98 21.52
C THR A 187 0.36 -14.16 21.92
#